data_AF-A0A9R1CVY6-F1
#
_entry.id   AF-A0A9R1CVY6-F1
#
_cell.length_a   1.000
_cell.length_b   1.000
_cell.length_c   1.000
_cell.angle_alpha   90.00
_cell.angle_beta   90.00
_cell.angle_gamma   90.00
#
_symmetry.space_group_name_H-M   'P 1'
#
loop_
_entity.id
_entity.type
_entity.pdbx_description
1 polymer ?
#
loop_
_entity_poly.entity_id
_entity_poly.type
_entity_poly.pdbx_seq_one_letter_code
_entity_poly.pdbx_strand_id
1 'polypeptide(L)' 'MRTEDEIRERIAELESQYDDYDPPSSEFEDTAEVAVLRAIEELEWVLEEYDGAAGFTTS' A
#
# COMPACT_ATOMS: atom_id res chain seq x y z
N MET A 1 9.69 1.82 -13.09
CA MET A 1 9.15 0.80 -12.17
C MET A 1 9.83 1.06 -10.85
N ARG A 2 9.08 1.27 -9.77
CA ARG A 2 9.67 1.41 -8.44
C ARG A 2 10.30 0.08 -8.00
N THR A 3 11.36 0.11 -7.20
CA THR A 3 11.96 -1.08 -6.58
C THR A 3 11.10 -1.59 -5.43
N GLU A 4 11.37 -2.82 -4.98
CA GLU A 4 10.69 -3.43 -3.82
C GLU A 4 10.84 -2.57 -2.55
N ASP A 5 12.06 -2.06 -2.31
CA ASP A 5 12.34 -1.19 -1.16
C ASP A 5 11.60 0.15 -1.26
N GLU A 6 11.54 0.76 -2.45
CA GLU A 6 10.78 1.99 -2.70
C GLU A 6 9.27 1.79 -2.48
N ILE A 7 8.76 0.58 -2.73
CA ILE A 7 7.35 0.24 -2.51
C ILE A 7 7.06 0.05 -1.03
N ARG A 8 7.94 -0.63 -0.29
CA ARG A 8 7.81 -0.78 1.16
C ARG A 8 7.88 0.56 1.90
N GLU A 9 8.79 1.43 1.49
CA GLU A 9 8.87 2.80 2.05
C GLU A 9 7.56 3.57 1.80
N ARG A 10 6.99 3.44 0.60
CA ARG A 10 5.74 4.11 0.27
C ARG A 10 4.54 3.54 1.03
N ILE A 11 4.48 2.23 1.27
CA ILE A 11 3.43 1.62 2.10
C ILE A 11 3.50 2.18 3.52
N ALA A 12 4.69 2.22 4.14
CA ALA A 12 4.85 2.77 5.49
C ALA A 12 4.42 4.25 5.60
N GLU A 13 4.68 5.05 4.57
CA GLU A 13 4.22 6.44 4.50
C GLU A 13 2.69 6.55 4.39
N LEU A 14 2.04 5.63 3.66
CA LEU A 14 0.59 5.58 3.51
C LEU A 14 -0.08 5.06 4.79
N GLU A 15 0.49 4.07 5.47
CA GLU A 15 0.03 3.59 6.78
C GLU A 15 0.08 4.71 7.83
N SER A 16 1.18 5.49 7.86
CA SER A 16 1.25 6.66 8.74
C SER A 16 0.21 7.73 8.43
N GLN A 17 -0.14 7.92 7.14
CA GLN A 17 -1.22 8.83 6.75
C GLN A 17 -2.60 8.29 7.11
N TYR A 18 -2.76 6.96 7.11
CA TYR A 18 -3.99 6.32 7.55
C TYR A 18 -4.20 6.48 9.06
N ASP A 19 -3.14 6.34 9.85
CA ASP A 19 -3.16 6.59 11.30
C ASP A 19 -3.60 8.02 11.66
N ASP A 20 -3.28 9.02 10.82
CA ASP A 20 -3.72 10.40 11.01
C ASP A 20 -5.26 10.58 10.87
N TYR A 21 -5.96 9.61 10.28
CA TYR A 21 -7.43 9.61 10.18
C TYR A 21 -8.13 8.99 11.39
N ASP A 22 -7.42 8.53 12.42
CA ASP A 22 -8.03 7.96 13.65
C ASP A 22 -8.12 8.99 14.81
N PRO A 23 -9.33 9.37 15.30
CA PRO A 23 -10.65 8.89 14.90
C PRO A 23 -11.21 9.62 13.68
N PRO A 24 -11.95 8.92 12.80
CA PRO A 24 -12.53 9.54 11.61
C PRO A 24 -13.53 10.60 12.07
N SER A 25 -13.28 11.84 11.67
CA SER A 25 -14.03 13.02 12.14
C SER A 25 -15.04 13.52 11.11
N SER A 26 -15.03 13.01 9.86
CA SER A 26 -16.00 13.39 8.81
C SER A 26 -16.10 12.42 7.61
N GLU A 27 -17.23 12.46 6.88
CA GLU A 27 -17.43 11.71 5.61
C GLU A 27 -16.41 12.07 4.50
N PHE A 28 -15.79 13.25 4.57
CA PHE A 28 -14.72 13.63 3.63
C PHE A 28 -13.40 12.93 3.98
N GLU A 29 -13.14 12.68 5.26
CA GLU A 29 -12.03 11.83 5.70
C GLU A 29 -12.26 10.39 5.26
N ASP A 30 -13.51 9.87 5.29
CA ASP A 30 -13.81 8.51 4.80
C ASP A 30 -13.38 8.30 3.32
N THR A 31 -13.52 9.32 2.47
CA THR A 31 -13.09 9.21 1.05
C THR A 31 -11.57 9.23 0.91
N ALA A 32 -10.89 10.03 1.72
CA ALA A 32 -9.43 10.11 1.72
C ALA A 32 -8.81 8.84 2.33
N GLU A 33 -9.39 8.34 3.41
CA GLU A 33 -9.09 7.06 4.05
C GLU A 33 -9.20 5.90 3.06
N VAL A 34 -10.33 5.79 2.35
CA VAL A 34 -10.54 4.74 1.33
C VAL A 34 -9.52 4.86 0.18
N ALA A 35 -9.14 6.07 -0.22
CA ALA A 35 -8.12 6.27 -1.26
C ALA A 35 -6.74 5.80 -0.79
N VAL A 36 -6.39 6.05 0.47
CA VAL A 36 -5.15 5.59 1.10
C VAL A 36 -5.14 4.07 1.22
N LEU A 37 -6.21 3.45 1.74
CA LEU A 37 -6.32 2.00 1.85
C LEU A 37 -6.19 1.29 0.50
N ARG A 38 -6.85 1.82 -0.54
CA ARG A 38 -6.76 1.25 -1.89
C ARG A 38 -5.34 1.35 -2.45
N ALA A 39 -4.63 2.43 -2.15
CA ALA A 39 -3.24 2.60 -2.57
C ALA A 39 -2.30 1.64 -1.83
N ILE A 40 -2.55 1.35 -0.55
CA ILE A 40 -1.82 0.34 0.22
C ILE A 40 -2.05 -1.04 -0.39
N GLU A 41 -3.32 -1.46 -0.58
CA GLU A 41 -3.69 -2.76 -1.15
C GLU A 41 -3.05 -2.99 -2.53
N GLU A 42 -3.04 -1.98 -3.41
CA GLU A 42 -2.41 -2.09 -4.73
C GLU A 42 -0.90 -2.33 -4.62
N LEU A 43 -0.22 -1.63 -3.70
CA LEU A 43 1.21 -1.77 -3.51
C LEU A 43 1.59 -3.10 -2.87
N GLU A 44 0.77 -3.60 -1.94
CA GLU A 44 0.92 -4.94 -1.37
C GLU A 44 0.76 -6.02 -2.43
N TRP A 45 -0.24 -5.90 -3.31
CA TRP A 45 -0.40 -6.81 -4.45
C TRP A 45 0.82 -6.80 -5.38
N VAL A 46 1.40 -5.62 -5.64
CA VAL A 46 2.64 -5.52 -6.44
C VAL A 46 3.83 -6.20 -5.75
N LEU A 47 3.94 -6.13 -4.42
CA LEU A 47 4.98 -6.87 -3.68
C LEU A 47 4.77 -8.38 -3.75
N GLU A 48 3.53 -8.86 -3.66
CA GLU A 48 3.21 -10.27 -3.86
C GLU A 48 3.59 -10.74 -5.26
N GLU A 49 3.36 -9.92 -6.30
CA GLU A 49 3.79 -10.24 -7.66
C GLU A 49 5.31 -10.27 -7.81
N TYR A 50 6.08 -9.40 -7.10
CA TYR A 50 7.54 -9.50 -7.09
C TYR A 50 8.04 -10.80 -6.43
N ASP A 51 7.43 -11.20 -5.31
CA ASP A 51 7.77 -12.46 -4.62
C ASP A 51 7.36 -13.69 -5.45
N GLY A 52 6.18 -13.66 -6.07
CA GLY A 52 5.69 -14.71 -6.97
C GLY A 52 6.49 -14.82 -8.28
N ALA A 53 6.97 -13.70 -8.82
CA ALA A 53 7.84 -13.67 -10.00
C ALA A 53 9.23 -14.25 -9.69
N ALA A 54 9.75 -14.07 -8.47
CA ALA A 54 10.97 -14.73 -8.02
C ALA A 54 10.79 -16.26 -7.91
N GLY A 55 9.57 -16.74 -7.65
CA GLY A 55 9.22 -18.16 -7.56
C GLY A 55 8.94 -18.87 -8.90
N PHE A 56 8.50 -18.16 -9.95
CA PHE A 56 8.11 -18.80 -11.23
C PHE A 56 9.29 -19.19 -12.11
N THR A 57 10.47 -18.59 -11.94
CA THR A 57 11.68 -19.05 -12.65
C THR A 57 12.40 -20.13 -11.85
N THR A 58 11.96 -21.39 -11.95
CA THR A 58 12.78 -22.60 -12.19
C THR A 58 11.94 -23.87 -11.93
N SER A 59 11.50 -24.52 -13.01
CA SER A 59 11.76 -25.95 -13.31
C SER A 59 11.38 -26.25 -14.75
#